data_AF-A0A550H975-F1
#
_entry.id   AF-A0A550H975-F1
#
_cell.length_a   1.000
_cell.length_b   1.000
_cell.length_c   1.000
_cell.angle_alpha   90.00
_cell.angle_beta   90.00
_cell.angle_gamma   90.00
#
_symmetry.space_group_name_H-M   'P 1'
#
loop_
_entity.id
_entity.type
_entity.pdbx_description
1 polymer ?
#
loop_
_entity_poly.entity_id
_entity_poly.type
_entity_poly.pdbx_seq_one_letter_code
_entity_poly.pdbx_strand_id
1 'polypeptide(L)'
;MNHIKGVFFDLHGTLLLSDDVDHAWEAWVKAFHAELVKCGAAVSLDEFKDYLSNLFESDAPEFDEPGFTLFMRRTKELGHRLGVEIPSTEVRPMVDKLVRLWHRGMYLDPEAIDVLGKLKENYFVGLITNWEHTPRIY
;
A
#
# COMPACT_ATOMS: atom_id res chain seq x y z
N MET A 1 28.34 20.95 -18.23
CA MET A 1 28.18 19.48 -18.25
C MET A 1 27.31 19.11 -17.05
N ASN A 2 26.25 18.34 -17.25
CA ASN A 2 25.29 18.05 -16.17
C ASN A 2 25.95 17.25 -15.04
N HIS A 3 25.99 17.85 -13.85
CA HIS A 3 26.57 17.29 -12.62
C HIS A 3 25.64 16.27 -11.93
N ILE A 4 24.93 15.44 -12.69
CA ILE A 4 24.05 14.43 -12.09
C ILE A 4 24.92 13.34 -11.46
N LYS A 5 24.70 13.07 -10.18
CA LYS A 5 25.43 12.03 -9.41
C LYS A 5 24.54 10.87 -8.99
N GLY A 6 23.22 11.04 -9.00
CA GLY A 6 22.29 10.00 -8.59
C GLY A 6 21.00 10.02 -9.40
N VAL A 7 20.41 8.84 -9.53
CA VAL A 7 19.11 8.59 -10.14
C VAL A 7 18.28 7.81 -9.13
N PHE A 8 17.13 8.37 -8.76
CA PHE A 8 16.23 7.77 -7.79
C PHE A 8 14.93 7.40 -8.48
N PHE A 9 14.41 6.23 -8.13
CA PHE A 9 13.18 5.68 -8.70
C PHE A 9 12.09 5.63 -7.65
N ASP A 10 10.86 5.91 -8.06
CA ASP A 10 9.69 5.44 -7.33
C ASP A 10 9.49 3.94 -7.60
N LEU A 11 8.63 3.31 -6.81
CA LEU A 11 8.32 1.89 -6.92
C LEU A 11 7.13 1.64 -7.85
N HIS A 12 5.92 2.02 -7.42
CA HIS A 12 4.67 1.68 -8.11
C HIS A 12 4.48 2.54 -9.36
N GLY A 13 4.21 1.90 -10.50
CA GLY A 13 4.07 2.59 -11.79
C GLY A 13 5.39 3.05 -12.44
N THR A 14 6.53 2.85 -11.76
CA THR A 14 7.87 3.10 -12.31
C THR A 14 8.67 1.82 -12.47
N LEU A 15 8.88 1.07 -11.38
CA LEU A 15 9.60 -0.21 -11.41
C LEU A 15 8.63 -1.39 -11.34
N LEU A 16 7.57 -1.26 -10.55
CA LEU A 16 6.55 -2.28 -10.36
C LEU A 16 5.27 -1.87 -11.11
N LEU A 17 4.92 -2.63 -12.14
CA LEU A 17 3.81 -2.36 -13.05
C LEU A 17 2.64 -3.32 -12.80
N SER A 18 1.47 -2.98 -13.33
CA SER A 18 0.29 -3.83 -13.38
C SER A 18 -0.47 -3.56 -14.66
N ASP A 19 -0.97 -4.62 -15.30
CA ASP A 19 -1.75 -4.51 -16.54
C ASP A 19 -3.17 -3.98 -16.29
N ASP A 20 -3.70 -4.16 -15.08
CA ASP A 20 -5.10 -3.85 -14.73
C ASP A 20 -5.21 -3.34 -13.28
N VAL A 21 -4.80 -2.09 -13.09
CA VAL A 21 -4.83 -1.40 -11.80
C VAL A 21 -6.26 -1.23 -11.30
N ASP A 22 -7.22 -1.01 -12.20
CA ASP A 22 -8.63 -0.81 -11.85
C ASP A 22 -9.23 -2.09 -11.24
N HIS A 23 -8.95 -3.25 -11.85
CA HIS A 23 -9.35 -4.53 -11.30
C HIS A 23 -8.69 -4.83 -9.95
N ALA A 24 -7.37 -4.55 -9.83
CA ALA A 24 -6.64 -4.73 -8.58
C ALA A 24 -7.23 -3.85 -7.45
N TRP A 25 -7.58 -2.61 -7.77
CA TRP A 25 -8.23 -1.68 -6.86
C TRP A 25 -9.60 -2.20 -6.42
N GLU A 26 -10.46 -2.60 -7.37
CA GLU A 26 -11.77 -3.15 -7.03
C GLU A 26 -11.69 -4.39 -6.14
N ALA A 27 -10.79 -5.33 -6.46
CA ALA A 27 -10.59 -6.54 -5.70
C ALA A 27 -10.12 -6.22 -4.27
N TRP A 28 -9.19 -5.26 -4.14
CA TRP A 28 -8.68 -4.79 -2.86
C TRP A 28 -9.78 -4.14 -2.00
N VAL A 29 -10.58 -3.23 -2.58
CA VAL A 29 -11.67 -2.56 -1.88
C VAL A 29 -12.70 -3.56 -1.37
N LYS A 30 -13.11 -4.53 -2.22
CA LYS A 30 -14.06 -5.59 -1.85
C LYS A 30 -13.50 -6.46 -0.71
N ALA A 31 -12.22 -6.79 -0.76
CA ALA A 31 -11.58 -7.56 0.31
C ALA A 31 -11.50 -6.78 1.62
N PHE A 32 -11.15 -5.49 1.58
CA PHE A 32 -11.07 -4.66 2.77
C PHE A 32 -12.43 -4.47 3.43
N HIS A 33 -13.46 -4.16 2.63
CA HIS A 33 -14.84 -4.12 3.09
C HIS A 33 -15.24 -5.42 3.81
N ALA A 34 -14.96 -6.56 3.19
CA ALA A 34 -15.29 -7.86 3.77
C ALA A 34 -14.57 -8.15 5.10
N GLU A 35 -13.32 -7.70 5.26
CA GLU A 35 -12.61 -7.85 6.55
C GLU A 35 -13.25 -6.98 7.64
N LEU A 36 -13.65 -5.76 7.33
CA LEU A 36 -14.31 -4.88 8.31
C LEU A 36 -15.72 -5.36 8.68
N VAL A 37 -16.48 -5.88 7.72
CA VAL A 37 -17.79 -6.51 7.99
C VAL A 37 -17.64 -7.73 8.90
N LYS A 38 -16.59 -8.54 8.73
CA LYS A 38 -16.31 -9.66 9.64
C LYS A 38 -15.99 -9.21 11.06
N CYS A 39 -15.37 -8.04 11.21
CA CYS A 39 -15.15 -7.39 12.52
C CYS A 39 -16.42 -6.75 13.09
N GLY A 40 -17.56 -6.80 12.39
CA GLY A 40 -18.85 -6.32 12.86
C GLY A 40 -19.32 -4.99 12.25
N ALA A 41 -18.62 -4.47 11.23
CA ALA A 41 -18.99 -3.19 10.62
C ALA A 41 -20.31 -3.34 9.85
N ALA A 42 -21.28 -2.48 10.13
CA ALA A 42 -22.56 -2.43 9.46
C ALA A 42 -22.58 -1.33 8.39
N VAL A 43 -21.83 -1.53 7.30
CA VAL A 43 -21.68 -0.57 6.20
C VAL A 43 -21.82 -1.29 4.85
N SER A 44 -22.50 -0.68 3.87
CA SER A 44 -22.54 -1.20 2.51
C SER A 44 -21.21 -1.00 1.78
N LEU A 45 -20.99 -1.71 0.68
CA LEU A 45 -19.76 -1.56 -0.11
C LEU A 45 -19.63 -0.15 -0.71
N ASP A 46 -20.75 0.45 -1.13
CA ASP A 46 -20.71 1.78 -1.75
C ASP A 46 -20.47 2.87 -0.72
N GLU A 47 -21.13 2.83 0.44
CA GLU A 47 -20.79 3.72 1.56
C GLU A 47 -19.34 3.53 2.00
N PHE A 48 -18.84 2.30 2.04
CA PHE A 48 -17.45 2.02 2.39
C PHE A 48 -16.43 2.68 1.45
N LYS A 49 -16.72 2.73 0.14
CA LYS A 49 -15.86 3.44 -0.83
C LYS A 49 -15.75 4.93 -0.51
N ASP A 50 -16.81 5.55 -0.01
CA ASP A 50 -16.77 6.95 0.41
C ASP A 50 -15.80 7.16 1.58
N TYR A 51 -15.72 6.22 2.52
CA TYR A 51 -14.73 6.27 3.61
C TYR A 51 -13.29 6.08 3.10
N LEU A 52 -13.11 5.29 2.04
CA LEU A 52 -11.78 5.06 1.44
C LEU A 52 -11.24 6.25 0.67
N SER A 53 -12.11 7.10 0.10
CA SER A 53 -11.72 8.23 -0.75
C SER A 53 -10.64 9.12 -0.13
N ASN A 54 -10.66 9.28 1.20
CA ASN A 54 -9.72 10.12 1.93
C ASN A 54 -8.69 9.32 2.76
N LEU A 55 -8.70 7.98 2.72
CA LEU A 55 -7.91 7.15 3.62
C LEU A 55 -6.40 7.41 3.48
N PHE A 56 -5.92 7.59 2.25
CA PHE A 56 -4.49 7.74 1.96
C PHE A 56 -4.02 9.20 1.99
N GLU A 57 -4.95 10.14 1.85
CA GLU A 57 -4.68 11.59 1.78
C GLU A 57 -4.84 12.29 3.13
N SER A 58 -5.56 11.67 4.09
CA SER A 58 -5.73 12.23 5.42
C SER A 58 -4.43 12.21 6.23
N ASP A 59 -4.36 13.11 7.21
CA ASP A 59 -3.30 13.10 8.22
C ASP A 59 -3.16 11.72 8.88
N ALA A 60 -1.94 11.44 9.38
CA ALA A 60 -1.69 10.23 10.13
C ALA A 60 -2.57 10.22 11.40
N PRO A 61 -3.33 9.13 11.67
CA PRO A 61 -4.15 9.05 12.88
C PRO A 61 -3.30 9.22 14.14
N GLU A 62 -3.80 9.87 15.19
CA GLU A 62 -3.04 10.06 16.44
C GLU A 62 -2.61 8.74 17.09
N PHE A 63 -3.35 7.66 16.81
CA PHE A 63 -3.09 6.33 17.30
C PHE A 63 -1.71 5.83 16.88
N ASP A 64 -0.79 5.62 17.82
CA ASP A 64 0.56 5.12 17.55
C ASP A 64 0.92 3.97 18.50
N GLU A 65 1.04 2.75 17.95
CA GLU A 65 1.51 1.57 18.66
C GLU A 65 2.88 1.15 18.12
N PRO A 66 3.85 0.78 19.00
CA PRO A 66 5.15 0.32 18.56
C PRO A 66 5.07 -0.80 17.52
N GLY A 67 5.72 -0.58 16.37
CA GLY A 67 5.79 -1.52 15.27
C GLY A 67 4.63 -1.44 14.27
N PHE A 68 3.65 -0.55 14.48
CA PHE A 68 2.60 -0.34 13.49
C PHE A 68 3.12 0.49 12.31
N THR A 69 2.59 0.16 11.14
CA THR A 69 2.72 0.99 9.93
C THR A 69 1.62 2.04 9.91
N LEU A 70 1.78 3.13 9.16
CA LEU A 70 0.73 4.12 8.95
C LEU A 70 -0.55 3.48 8.39
N PHE A 71 -0.47 2.52 7.46
CA PHE A 71 -1.70 1.86 6.98
C PHE A 71 -2.39 1.00 8.06
N MET A 72 -1.64 0.38 8.98
CA MET A 72 -2.27 -0.30 10.15
C MET A 72 -3.00 0.70 11.04
N ARG A 73 -2.39 1.86 11.30
CA ARG A 73 -3.01 2.94 12.07
C ARG A 73 -4.27 3.46 11.38
N ARG A 74 -4.20 3.72 10.07
CA ARG A 74 -5.35 4.13 9.23
C ARG A 74 -6.45 3.07 9.18
N THR A 75 -6.09 1.79 9.16
CA THR A 75 -7.06 0.67 9.19
C THR A 75 -7.82 0.63 10.51
N LYS A 76 -7.13 0.81 11.65
CA LYS A 76 -7.81 0.90 12.96
C LYS A 76 -8.68 2.13 13.08
N GLU A 77 -8.20 3.28 12.64
CA GLU A 77 -8.97 4.54 12.62
C GLU A 77 -10.23 4.40 11.77
N LEU A 78 -10.12 3.81 10.58
CA LEU A 78 -11.25 3.51 9.72
C LEU A 78 -12.25 2.56 10.41
N GLY A 79 -11.75 1.51 11.08
CA GLY A 79 -12.59 0.64 11.91
C GLY A 79 -13.37 1.44 12.96
N HIS A 80 -12.68 2.30 13.71
CA HIS A 80 -13.30 3.13 14.75
C HIS A 80 -14.41 4.04 14.18
N ARG A 81 -14.15 4.69 13.03
CA ARG A 81 -15.14 5.50 12.31
C ARG A 81 -16.36 4.72 11.84
N LEU A 82 -16.21 3.40 11.63
CA LEU A 82 -17.28 2.48 11.26
C LEU A 82 -17.91 1.77 12.47
N GLY A 83 -17.56 2.19 13.70
CA GLY A 83 -18.09 1.64 14.94
C GLY A 83 -17.53 0.27 15.33
N VAL A 84 -16.39 -0.14 14.77
CA VAL A 84 -15.71 -1.40 15.11
C VAL A 84 -14.35 -1.16 15.72
N GLU A 85 -13.99 -1.98 16.71
CA GLU A 85 -12.66 -1.99 17.29
C GLU A 85 -11.88 -3.18 16.74
N ILE A 86 -10.82 -2.91 15.97
CA ILE A 86 -9.93 -3.96 15.43
C ILE A 86 -8.83 -4.22 16.46
N PRO A 87 -8.72 -5.44 17.02
CA PRO A 87 -7.67 -5.76 17.98
C PRO A 87 -6.28 -5.56 17.39
N SER A 88 -5.34 -5.08 18.19
CA SER A 88 -3.94 -4.87 17.78
C SER A 88 -3.27 -6.14 17.27
N THR A 89 -3.67 -7.31 17.78
CA THR A 89 -3.18 -8.62 17.33
C THR A 89 -3.70 -9.03 15.95
N GLU A 90 -4.78 -8.41 15.47
CA GLU A 90 -5.48 -8.78 14.23
C GLU A 90 -5.21 -7.82 13.07
N VAL A 91 -4.89 -6.55 13.35
CA VAL A 91 -4.67 -5.54 12.31
C VAL A 91 -3.53 -5.90 11.36
N ARG A 92 -2.41 -6.44 11.86
CA ARG A 92 -1.28 -6.81 10.99
C ARG A 92 -1.63 -7.95 10.04
N PRO A 93 -2.17 -9.11 10.49
CA PRO A 93 -2.63 -10.15 9.58
C PRO A 93 -3.62 -9.64 8.51
N MET A 94 -4.54 -8.76 8.89
CA MET A 94 -5.50 -8.15 7.97
C MET A 94 -4.79 -7.30 6.92
N VAL A 95 -3.95 -6.36 7.35
CA VAL A 95 -3.20 -5.48 6.46
C VAL A 95 -2.26 -6.26 5.54
N ASP A 96 -1.54 -7.25 6.06
CA ASP A 96 -0.65 -8.10 5.26
C ASP A 96 -1.40 -8.85 4.16
N LYS A 97 -2.65 -9.27 4.44
CA LYS A 97 -3.52 -9.91 3.44
C LYS A 97 -3.94 -8.92 2.35
N LEU A 98 -4.31 -7.70 2.74
CA LEU A 98 -4.71 -6.64 1.81
C LEU A 98 -3.54 -6.20 0.93
N VAL A 99 -2.35 -6.02 1.51
CA VAL A 99 -1.11 -5.71 0.79
C VAL A 99 -0.77 -6.80 -0.23
N ARG A 100 -0.83 -8.08 0.17
CA ARG A 100 -0.61 -9.20 -0.76
C ARG A 100 -1.62 -9.25 -1.91
N LEU A 101 -2.85 -8.83 -1.64
CA LEU A 101 -3.87 -8.76 -2.68
C LEU A 101 -3.60 -7.61 -3.65
N TRP A 102 -3.19 -6.44 -3.14
CA TRP A 102 -2.80 -5.30 -3.97
C TRP A 102 -1.62 -5.62 -4.89
N HIS A 103 -0.60 -6.32 -4.37
CA HIS A 103 0.55 -6.74 -5.19
C HIS A 103 0.26 -7.93 -6.09
N ARG A 104 -0.92 -8.55 -6.01
CA ARG A 104 -1.26 -9.69 -6.87
C ARG A 104 -1.41 -9.19 -8.31
N GLY A 105 -0.58 -9.71 -9.21
CA GLY A 105 -0.58 -9.29 -10.61
C GLY A 105 0.26 -8.04 -10.86
N MET A 106 0.99 -7.55 -9.85
CA MET A 106 2.06 -6.61 -10.06
C MET A 106 3.34 -7.35 -10.45
N TYR A 107 4.12 -6.79 -11.37
CA TYR A 107 5.37 -7.37 -11.85
C TYR A 107 6.44 -6.30 -12.04
N LEU A 108 7.71 -6.69 -11.94
CA LEU A 108 8.81 -5.79 -12.24
C LEU A 108 8.84 -5.52 -13.76
N ASP A 109 8.97 -4.25 -14.15
CA ASP A 109 9.16 -3.88 -15.56
C ASP A 109 10.32 -4.72 -16.16
N PRO A 110 10.09 -5.46 -17.26
CA PRO A 110 11.11 -6.28 -17.89
C PRO A 110 12.40 -5.54 -18.24
N GLU A 111 12.32 -4.24 -18.53
CA GLU A 111 13.48 -3.40 -18.87
C GLU A 111 14.19 -2.84 -17.63
N ALA A 112 13.55 -2.84 -16.46
CA ALA A 112 14.10 -2.22 -15.25
C ALA A 112 15.47 -2.80 -14.88
N ILE A 113 15.65 -4.12 -14.99
CA ILE A 113 16.91 -4.77 -14.61
C ILE A 113 18.08 -4.23 -15.44
N ASP A 114 17.90 -4.16 -16.76
CA ASP A 114 18.94 -3.70 -17.68
C ASP A 114 19.22 -2.21 -17.53
N VAL A 115 18.16 -1.40 -17.37
CA VAL A 115 18.28 0.06 -17.18
C VAL A 115 18.99 0.38 -15.86
N LEU A 116 18.53 -0.20 -14.75
CA LEU A 116 19.18 -0.03 -13.44
C LEU A 116 20.62 -0.55 -13.47
N GLY A 117 20.86 -1.64 -14.21
CA GLY A 117 22.19 -2.22 -14.43
C GLY A 117 23.17 -1.27 -15.13
N LYS A 118 22.72 -0.53 -16.14
CA LYS A 118 23.54 0.47 -16.84
C LYS A 118 23.72 1.76 -16.03
N LEU A 119 22.67 2.19 -15.32
CA LEU A 119 22.71 3.42 -14.54
C LEU A 119 23.67 3.33 -13.36
N LYS A 120 23.70 2.17 -12.66
CA LYS A 120 24.60 1.98 -11.51
C LYS A 120 26.10 2.03 -11.87
N GLU A 121 26.46 1.87 -13.15
CA GLU A 121 27.85 1.99 -13.61
C GLU A 121 28.37 3.42 -13.50
N ASN A 122 27.48 4.42 -13.59
CA ASN A 122 27.84 5.83 -13.70
C ASN A 122 27.19 6.72 -12.64
N TYR A 123 26.15 6.25 -11.95
CA TYR A 123 25.34 7.00 -11.00
C TYR A 123 25.05 6.20 -9.72
N PHE A 124 24.82 6.90 -8.62
CA PHE A 124 24.15 6.31 -7.46
C PHE A 124 22.69 6.02 -7.81
N VAL A 125 22.29 4.75 -7.73
CA VAL A 125 20.92 4.34 -7.98
C VAL A 125 20.24 4.02 -6.65
N GLY A 126 19.07 4.58 -6.42
CA GLY A 126 18.31 4.36 -5.18
C GLY A 126 16.80 4.33 -5.40
N LEU A 127 16.08 3.83 -4.40
CA LEU A 127 14.62 3.83 -4.35
C LEU A 127 14.15 4.92 -3.38
N ILE A 128 13.19 5.74 -3.81
CA ILE A 128 12.45 6.66 -2.95
C ILE A 128 10.98 6.32 -3.15
N THR A 129 10.35 5.74 -2.14
CA THR A 129 8.95 5.31 -2.23
C THR A 129 8.22 5.62 -0.92
N ASN A 130 6.92 5.91 -1.06
CA ASN A 130 6.00 6.03 0.08
C ASN A 130 5.57 4.66 0.64
N TRP A 131 6.08 3.57 0.06
CA TRP A 131 5.82 2.21 0.54
C TRP A 131 6.57 1.90 1.84
N GLU A 132 5.83 1.82 2.94
CA GLU A 132 6.35 1.55 4.29
C GLU A 132 6.06 0.13 4.81
N HIS A 133 5.35 -0.69 4.01
CA HIS A 133 5.03 -2.07 4.40
C HIS A 133 6.19 -3.01 4.11
N THR A 134 6.98 -3.28 5.15
CA THR A 134 7.96 -4.35 5.16
C THR A 134 7.42 -5.59 5.88
N PRO A 135 7.82 -6.81 5.50
CA PRO A 135 8.68 -7.16 4.36
C PRO A 135 7.84 -7.67 3.17
N ARG A 136 8.48 -7.81 1.99
CA ARG A 136 8.12 -8.69 0.86
C ARG A 136 7.45 -8.00 -0.34
N ILE A 137 8.26 -7.29 -1.11
CA ILE A 137 8.18 -7.43 -2.57
C ILE A 137 9.07 -8.64 -2.87
N TYR A 138 8.50 -9.73 -3.39
CA TYR A 138 9.23 -10.94 -3.77
C TYR A 138 9.40 -11.01 -5.28
#